data_AF-A0AAP0J545-F1
#
_entry.id   AF-A0AAP0J545-F1
#
_cell.length_a   1.000
_cell.length_b   1.000
_cell.length_c   1.000
_cell.angle_alpha   90.00
_cell.angle_beta   90.00
_cell.angle_gamma   90.00
#
_symmetry.space_group_name_H-M   'P 1'
#
loop_
_entity.id
_entity.type
_entity.pdbx_description
1 polymer ?
#
loop_
_entity_poly.entity_id
_entity_poly.type
_entity_poly.pdbx_seq_one_letter_code
_entity_poly.pdbx_strand_id
1 'polypeptide(L)' 'MHLVDGIPIGGSAYLVYVERVFEPNAFLWRNQNNWTTLDNALREITPWLKEVVDVIFT' A
#
# COMPACT_ATOMS: atom_id res chain seq x y z
N MET A 1 6.13 1.36 -17.22
CA MET A 1 4.85 1.38 -16.47
C MET A 1 4.96 0.31 -15.41
N HIS A 2 4.90 0.67 -14.12
CA HIS A 2 4.92 -0.33 -13.05
C HIS A 2 3.48 -0.72 -12.72
N LEU A 3 3.26 -2.03 -12.63
CA LEU A 3 2.00 -2.64 -12.28
C LEU A 3 2.18 -3.33 -10.93
N VAL A 4 1.23 -3.16 -10.02
CA VAL A 4 1.04 -4.09 -8.89
C VAL A 4 -0.34 -4.70 -9.07
N ASP A 5 -0.40 -6.02 -9.05
CA ASP A 5 -1.61 -6.82 -9.33
C ASP A 5 -2.33 -6.47 -10.64
N GLY A 6 -1.56 -6.15 -11.68
CA GLY A 6 -2.09 -5.76 -12.99
C GLY A 6 -2.67 -4.34 -13.03
N ILE A 7 -2.57 -3.58 -11.94
CA ILE A 7 -3.08 -2.23 -11.83
C ILE A 7 -1.95 -1.21 -12.07
N PRO A 8 -2.14 -0.23 -12.98
CA PRO A 8 -1.19 0.86 -13.18
C PRO A 8 -0.94 1.65 -11.91
N ILE A 9 0.33 1.70 -11.52
CA ILE A 9 0.81 2.63 -10.52
C ILE A 9 1.08 3.95 -11.23
N GLY A 10 0.28 4.97 -10.90
CA GLY A 10 0.50 6.32 -11.40
C GLY A 10 1.87 6.85 -10.97
N GLY A 11 2.43 7.81 -11.70
CA GLY A 11 3.80 8.31 -11.47
C GLY A 11 4.09 8.89 -10.07
N SER A 12 3.07 9.05 -9.23
CA SER A 12 3.15 9.66 -7.89
C SER A 12 2.96 8.67 -6.74
N ALA A 13 3.07 7.36 -6.97
CA ALA A 13 2.92 6.35 -5.93
C ALA A 13 4.25 5.66 -5.59
N TYR A 14 4.43 5.37 -4.30
CA TYR A 14 5.52 4.55 -3.78
C TYR A 14 5.07 3.09 -3.67
N LEU A 15 6.02 2.18 -3.81
CA LEU A 15 5.85 0.80 -3.34
C LEU A 15 6.27 0.76 -1.89
N VAL A 16 5.34 0.43 -1.00
CA VAL A 16 5.62 0.33 0.44
C VAL A 16 5.48 -1.12 0.88
N TYR A 17 6.38 -1.56 1.76
CA TYR A 17 6.28 -2.84 2.44
C TYR A 17 5.60 -2.62 3.79
N VAL A 18 4.54 -3.36 4.09
CA VAL A 18 3.82 -3.22 5.35
C VAL A 18 4.42 -4.14 6.40
N GLU A 19 5.25 -3.59 7.28
CA GLU A 19 5.88 -4.37 8.35
C GLU A 19 4.93 -4.65 9.53
N ARG A 20 4.05 -3.69 9.85
CA ARG A 20 3.15 -3.76 11.01
C ARG A 20 1.84 -3.01 10.74
N VAL A 21 0.74 -3.54 11.26
CA VAL A 21 -0.60 -2.95 11.19
C VAL A 21 -1.10 -2.68 12.62
N PHE A 22 -1.59 -1.46 12.86
CA PHE A 22 -2.15 -1.05 14.16
C PHE A 22 -3.68 -1.05 14.18
N GLU A 23 -4.31 -0.83 13.02
CA GLU A 23 -5.76 -0.89 12.84
C GLU A 23 -6.10 -1.89 11.71
N PRO A 24 -6.31 -3.18 12.03
CA PRO A 24 -6.47 -4.24 11.03
C PRO A 24 -7.67 -4.04 10.10
N ASN A 25 -8.73 -3.37 10.57
CA ASN A 25 -9.97 -3.20 9.82
C ASN A 25 -10.00 -1.91 8.99
N ALA A 26 -8.98 -1.06 9.09
CA ALA A 26 -8.89 0.14 8.26
C ALA A 26 -8.72 -0.25 6.79
N PHE A 27 -9.37 0.50 5.90
CA PHE A 27 -9.29 0.24 4.47
C PHE A 27 -7.94 0.65 3.89
N LEU A 28 -7.47 -0.10 2.90
CA LEU A 28 -6.36 0.31 2.07
C LEU A 28 -6.73 1.60 1.32
N TRP A 29 -5.75 2.48 1.10
CA TRP A 29 -6.01 3.68 0.30
C TRP A 29 -6.51 3.31 -1.11
N ARG A 30 -5.95 2.25 -1.67
CA ARG A 30 -6.42 1.67 -2.93
C ARG A 30 -6.68 0.19 -2.73
N ASN A 31 -7.95 -0.20 -2.89
CA ASN A 31 -8.30 -1.61 -2.93
C ASN A 31 -7.55 -2.30 -4.07
N GLN A 32 -7.04 -3.50 -3.78
CA GLN A 32 -6.51 -4.41 -4.77
C GLN A 32 -7.53 -5.53 -4.98
N ASN A 33 -7.38 -6.32 -6.06
CA ASN A 33 -8.47 -7.19 -6.52
C ASN A 33 -9.05 -8.12 -5.44
N ASN A 34 -8.24 -8.51 -4.44
CA ASN A 34 -8.68 -9.35 -3.30
C ASN A 34 -8.43 -8.72 -1.92
N TRP A 35 -7.85 -7.51 -1.82
CA TRP A 35 -7.45 -6.90 -0.55
C TRP A 35 -8.13 -5.56 -0.36
N THR A 36 -8.82 -5.40 0.76
CA THR A 36 -9.53 -4.16 1.09
C THR A 36 -9.06 -3.56 2.40
N THR A 37 -8.48 -4.33 3.31
CA THR A 37 -8.04 -3.84 4.63
C THR A 37 -6.53 -3.86 4.81
N LEU A 38 -6.02 -3.09 5.76
CA LEU A 38 -4.60 -3.06 6.13
C LEU A 38 -4.09 -4.43 6.56
N ASP A 39 -4.92 -5.23 7.25
CA ASP A 39 -4.56 -6.60 7.64
C ASP A 39 -4.20 -7.49 6.45
N ASN A 40 -4.92 -7.33 5.33
CA ASN A 40 -4.61 -8.07 4.10
C ASN A 40 -3.26 -7.68 3.49
N ALA A 41 -2.76 -6.47 3.78
CA ALA A 41 -1.49 -5.99 3.27
C ALA A 41 -0.30 -6.31 4.21
N LEU A 42 -0.53 -6.89 5.39
CA LEU A 42 0.55 -7.21 6.34
C LEU A 42 1.58 -8.15 5.70
N ARG A 43 2.86 -7.74 5.72
CA ARG A 43 4.00 -8.42 5.08
C ARG A 43 3.94 -8.47 3.55
N GLU A 44 3.12 -7.64 2.93
CA GLU A 44 3.01 -7.51 1.48
C GLU A 44 3.54 -6.16 1.00
N ILE A 45 3.81 -6.07 -0.30
CA ILE A 45 4.16 -4.81 -0.98
C ILE A 45 2.90 -4.25 -1.64
N THR A 46 2.55 -3.01 -1.33
CA THR A 46 1.34 -2.36 -1.84
C THR A 46 1.62 -0.93 -2.32
N PRO A 47 0.91 -0.40 -3.33
CA PRO A 47 1.08 0.98 -3.77
C PRO A 47 0.50 1.97 -2.76
N TRP A 48 1.28 3.00 -2.39
CA TRP A 48 0.82 4.09 -1.53
C TRP A 48 1.11 5.48 -2.08
N LEU A 49 0.31 6.46 -1.64
CA LEU A 49 0.28 7.80 -2.21
C LEU A 49 1.46 8.57 -1.64
N LYS A 50 2.35 9.09 -2.49
CA LYS A 50 3.55 9.80 -2.03
C LYS A 50 3.24 10.95 -1.06
N GLU A 51 2.07 11.57 -1.21
CA GLU A 51 1.64 12.74 -0.44
C GLU A 51 1.21 12.40 1.00
N VAL A 52 0.97 11.13 1.33
CA VAL A 52 0.45 10.71 2.65
C VAL A 52 1.35 9.69 3.35
N VAL A 53 2.57 9.47 2.83
CA VAL A 53 3.60 8.62 3.46
C VAL A 53 4.70 9.50 4.00
N ASP A 54 4.86 9.49 5.32
CA ASP A 54 6.08 10.01 5.95
C ASP A 54 7.17 8.95 5.87
N VAL A 55 8.26 9.27 5.16
CA VAL A 55 9.45 8.41 5.09
C VAL A 55 10.33 8.72 6.29
N ILE A 56 10.34 7.82 7.26
CA ILE A 56 11.22 7.89 8.43
C ILE A 56 12.47 7.05 8.11
N PHE A 57 13.65 7.68 8.13
CA PHE A 57 14.91 6.97 8.08
C PHE A 57 15.26 6.53 9.51
N THR A 58 15.48 5.23 9.70
CA THR A 58 15.88 4.63 10.99
C THR A 58 17.39 4.45 11.06
#